data_AF-A0A976PF72-F1
#
_entry.id   AF-A0A976PF72-F1
#
_cell.length_a   1.000
_cell.length_b   1.000
_cell.length_c   1.000
_cell.angle_alpha   90.00
_cell.angle_beta   90.00
_cell.angle_gamma   90.00
#
_symmetry.space_group_name_H-M   'P 1'
#
loop_
_entity.id
_entity.type
_entity.pdbx_description
1 polymer ?
#
loop_
_entity_poly.entity_id
_entity_poly.type
_entity_poly.pdbx_seq_one_letter_code
_entity_poly.pdbx_strand_id
1 'polypeptide(L)'
;MTSTSDFSLIRVTSSKDDDFKKIVELDQTEFSRPWSDASWMDVFEGETKQLFCLKRGDSLIGHTLWQLSKLEELAHLLKIQVAEKFKGQGHGYTLLNESENLLISNNFKKFY
;
A
#
# COMPACT_ATOMS: atom_id res chain seq x y z
N MET A 1 -1.27 27.80 -13.06
CA MET A 1 -2.18 27.36 -11.99
C MET A 1 -1.79 25.94 -11.61
N THR A 2 -0.97 25.79 -10.57
CA THR A 2 -0.52 24.49 -10.07
C THR A 2 -1.68 23.87 -9.29
N SER A 3 -2.38 22.91 -9.91
CA SER A 3 -3.37 22.07 -9.25
C SER A 3 -2.67 21.39 -8.08
N THR A 4 -3.10 21.69 -6.86
CA THR A 4 -2.77 20.89 -5.67
C THR A 4 -3.12 19.44 -6.00
N SER A 5 -2.15 18.55 -5.85
CA SER A 5 -2.33 17.14 -6.17
C SER A 5 -3.29 16.53 -5.14
N ASP A 6 -4.56 16.33 -5.50
CA ASP A 6 -5.60 15.68 -4.66
C ASP A 6 -5.34 14.17 -4.53
N PHE A 7 -4.19 13.80 -3.96
CA PHE A 7 -3.89 12.42 -3.61
C PHE A 7 -4.04 12.22 -2.11
N SER A 8 -4.67 11.12 -1.73
CA SER A 8 -4.79 10.69 -0.33
C SER A 8 -4.15 9.33 -0.14
N LEU A 9 -3.22 9.22 0.80
CA LEU A 9 -2.75 7.92 1.29
C LEU A 9 -3.65 7.47 2.44
N ILE A 10 -4.22 6.27 2.32
CA ILE A 10 -5.17 5.71 3.27
C ILE A 10 -4.66 4.36 3.76
N ARG A 11 -4.76 4.10 5.07
CA ARG A 11 -4.53 2.77 5.62
C ARG A 11 -5.78 1.92 5.44
N VAL A 12 -5.63 0.76 4.81
CA VAL A 12 -6.69 -0.23 4.65
C VAL A 12 -6.67 -1.16 5.87
N THR A 13 -7.79 -1.28 6.59
CA THR A 13 -7.84 -1.97 7.88
C THR A 13 -8.74 -3.20 7.91
N SER A 14 -9.42 -3.53 6.81
CA SER A 14 -10.33 -4.69 6.74
C SER A 14 -10.45 -5.26 5.34
N SER A 15 -10.67 -6.57 5.24
CA SER A 15 -11.03 -7.25 3.98
C SER A 15 -12.39 -6.86 3.43
N LYS A 16 -13.23 -6.19 4.22
CA LYS A 16 -14.53 -5.66 3.77
C LYS A 16 -14.42 -4.28 3.09
N ASP A 17 -13.26 -3.64 3.19
CA ASP A 17 -12.99 -2.34 2.60
C ASP A 17 -13.10 -2.41 1.07
N ASP A 18 -13.75 -1.44 0.45
CA ASP A 18 -13.88 -1.39 -1.01
C ASP A 18 -12.54 -1.10 -1.69
N ASP A 19 -11.62 -0.40 -1.01
CA ASP A 19 -10.27 -0.18 -1.52
C ASP A 19 -9.45 -1.48 -1.47
N PHE A 20 -9.70 -2.36 -0.50
CA PHE A 20 -9.08 -3.69 -0.48
C PHE A 20 -9.48 -4.51 -1.71
N LYS A 21 -10.77 -4.53 -2.07
CA LYS A 21 -11.26 -5.27 -3.25
C LYS A 21 -10.57 -4.78 -4.53
N LYS A 22 -10.44 -3.45 -4.67
CA LYS A 22 -9.74 -2.82 -5.81
C LYS A 22 -8.25 -3.18 -5.84
N ILE A 23 -7.60 -3.30 -4.68
CA ILE A 23 -6.19 -3.72 -4.58
C ILE A 23 -6.02 -5.17 -5.02
N VAL A 24 -6.89 -6.08 -4.55
CA VAL A 24 -6.85 -7.48 -4.95
C VAL A 24 -7.10 -7.61 -6.45
N GLU A 25 -8.10 -6.91 -6.99
CA GLU A 25 -8.38 -6.89 -8.43
C GLU A 25 -7.18 -6.38 -9.24
N LEU A 26 -6.56 -5.28 -8.81
CA LEU A 26 -5.36 -4.73 -9.44
C LEU A 26 -4.20 -5.74 -9.43
N ASP A 27 -4.02 -6.45 -8.32
CA ASP A 27 -2.97 -7.46 -8.22
C ASP A 27 -3.21 -8.62 -9.20
N GLN A 28 -4.43 -9.16 -9.23
CA GLN A 28 -4.78 -10.27 -10.11
C GLN A 28 -4.66 -9.94 -11.60
N THR A 29 -4.96 -8.68 -11.97
CA THR A 29 -5.04 -8.28 -13.38
C THR A 29 -3.74 -7.72 -13.93
N GLU A 30 -2.92 -7.06 -13.09
CA GLU A 30 -1.77 -6.29 -13.56
C GLU A 30 -0.42 -6.73 -12.98
N PHE A 31 -0.39 -7.69 -12.04
CA PHE A 31 0.86 -8.24 -11.50
C PHE A 31 1.17 -9.60 -12.11
N SER A 32 2.42 -9.82 -12.51
CA SER A 32 2.82 -11.07 -13.18
C SER A 32 2.82 -12.30 -12.26
N ARG A 33 2.80 -12.08 -10.94
CA ARG A 33 2.80 -13.12 -9.91
C ARG A 33 1.82 -12.74 -8.79
N PRO A 34 0.51 -12.73 -9.09
CA PRO A 34 -0.48 -12.27 -8.14
C PRO A 34 -0.46 -13.11 -6.86
N TRP A 35 -0.78 -12.49 -5.74
CA TRP A 35 -0.97 -13.21 -4.49
C TRP A 35 -2.25 -14.02 -4.53
N SER A 36 -2.26 -15.15 -3.81
CA SER A 36 -3.48 -15.92 -3.64
C SER A 36 -4.47 -15.16 -2.73
N ASP A 37 -5.76 -15.49 -2.83
CA ASP A 37 -6.77 -14.94 -1.93
C ASP A 37 -6.44 -15.22 -0.46
N ALA A 38 -5.89 -16.40 -0.15
CA ALA A 38 -5.44 -16.74 1.19
C ALA A 38 -4.34 -15.77 1.68
N SER A 39 -3.33 -15.51 0.85
CA SER A 39 -2.26 -14.56 1.18
C SER A 39 -2.78 -13.13 1.41
N TRP A 40 -3.81 -12.72 0.66
CA TRP A 40 -4.46 -11.43 0.86
C TRP A 40 -5.32 -11.38 2.14
N MET A 41 -5.99 -12.48 2.49
CA MET A 41 -6.73 -12.58 3.75
C MET A 41 -5.81 -12.53 4.97
N ASP A 42 -4.63 -13.15 4.89
CA ASP A 42 -3.57 -13.12 5.92
C ASP A 42 -3.02 -11.70 6.19
N VAL A 43 -3.35 -10.70 5.36
CA VAL A 43 -2.95 -9.29 5.58
C VAL A 43 -3.61 -8.72 6.84
N PHE A 44 -4.83 -9.13 7.13
CA PHE A 44 -5.60 -8.62 8.27
C PHE A 44 -5.52 -9.52 9.50
N GLU A 45 -4.75 -10.60 9.42
CA GLU A 45 -4.52 -11.49 10.55
C GLU A 45 -3.42 -10.91 11.47
N GLY A 46 -3.84 -10.47 12.65
CA GLY A 46 -2.97 -9.85 13.64
C GLY A 46 -2.57 -8.41 13.31
N GLU A 47 -1.46 -7.95 13.88
CA GLU A 47 -1.01 -6.55 13.76
C GLU A 47 0.34 -6.39 13.04
N THR A 48 0.81 -7.46 12.39
CA THR A 48 2.16 -7.49 11.84
C THR A 48 2.24 -7.05 10.39
N LYS A 49 1.11 -6.71 9.75
CA LYS A 49 1.10 -6.19 8.38
C LYS A 49 0.33 -4.88 8.29
N GLN A 50 0.76 -4.00 7.40
CA GLN A 50 0.07 -2.75 7.11
C GLN A 50 -0.03 -2.52 5.62
N LEU A 51 -1.27 -2.35 5.15
CA LEU A 51 -1.61 -2.06 3.77
C LEU A 51 -2.01 -0.59 3.66
N PHE A 52 -1.36 0.13 2.75
CA PHE A 52 -1.70 1.51 2.42
C PHE A 52 -2.06 1.61 0.94
N CYS A 53 -3.00 2.49 0.60
CA CYS A 53 -3.37 2.78 -0.77
C CYS A 53 -3.30 4.27 -1.06
N LEU A 54 -2.84 4.62 -2.27
CA LEU A 54 -2.87 5.98 -2.79
C LEU A 54 -4.08 6.12 -3.71
N LYS A 55 -4.87 7.16 -3.51
CA LYS A 55 -6.09 7.41 -4.28
C LYS A 55 -6.16 8.84 -4.78
N ARG A 56 -6.90 9.04 -5.87
CA ARG A 56 -7.40 10.35 -6.33
C ARG A 56 -8.93 10.27 -6.44
N GLY A 57 -9.62 10.84 -5.47
CA GLY A 57 -11.06 10.57 -5.29
C GLY A 57 -11.30 9.06 -5.12
N ASP A 58 -12.19 8.48 -5.91
CA ASP A 58 -12.52 7.05 -5.86
C ASP A 58 -11.55 6.15 -6.64
N SER A 59 -10.63 6.75 -7.41
CA SER A 59 -9.68 6.02 -8.24
C SER A 59 -8.49 5.53 -7.41
N LEU A 60 -8.31 4.20 -7.35
CA LEU A 60 -7.10 3.57 -6.84
C LEU A 60 -5.94 3.82 -7.80
N ILE A 61 -4.84 4.37 -7.28
CA ILE A 61 -3.60 4.59 -8.03
C ILE A 61 -2.62 3.44 -7.80
N GLY A 62 -2.54 2.94 -6.58
CA GLY A 62 -1.63 1.89 -6.19
C GLY A 62 -1.62 1.65 -4.69
N HIS A 63 -0.76 0.75 -4.24
CA HIS A 63 -0.66 0.35 -2.83
C HIS A 63 0.76 -0.04 -2.42
N THR A 64 0.99 -0.03 -1.11
CA THR A 64 2.13 -0.66 -0.45
C THR A 64 1.66 -1.61 0.64
N LEU A 65 2.32 -2.77 0.75
CA LEU A 65 2.12 -3.72 1.83
C LEU A 65 3.43 -3.90 2.58
N TRP A 66 3.38 -3.67 3.89
CA TRP A 66 4.52 -3.78 4.79
C TRP A 66 4.32 -4.91 5.80
N GLN A 67 5.39 -5.65 6.09
CA GLN A 67 5.51 -6.51 7.26
C GLN A 67 6.25 -5.75 8.36
N LEU A 68 5.75 -5.80 9.58
CA LEU A 68 6.21 -5.01 10.71
C LEU A 68 6.78 -5.93 11.81
N SER A 69 7.98 -5.58 12.27
CA SER A 69 8.61 -6.13 13.46
C SER A 69 8.76 -5.01 14.48
N LYS A 70 7.80 -4.91 15.41
CA LYS A 70 7.82 -3.88 16.47
C LYS A 70 9.05 -4.02 17.38
N LEU A 71 9.48 -5.26 17.65
CA LEU A 71 10.64 -5.55 18.49
C LEU A 71 11.95 -5.01 17.89
N GLU A 72 12.08 -5.05 16.56
CA GLU A 72 13.28 -4.62 15.85
C GLU A 72 13.19 -3.21 15.28
N GLU A 73 12.05 -2.53 15.50
CA GLU A 73 11.68 -1.23 14.90
C GLU A 73 11.82 -1.25 13.38
N LEU A 74 11.42 -2.37 12.76
CA LEU A 74 11.64 -2.66 11.34
C LEU A 74 10.32 -2.81 10.56
N ALA A 75 10.26 -2.19 9.38
CA ALA A 75 9.26 -2.43 8.36
C ALA A 75 9.91 -3.00 7.09
N HIS A 76 9.38 -4.11 6.57
CA HIS A 76 9.85 -4.76 5.34
C HIS A 76 8.76 -4.64 4.27
N LEU A 77 9.10 -4.03 3.14
CA LEU A 77 8.19 -3.85 2.02
C LEU A 77 7.96 -5.19 1.32
N LEU A 78 6.77 -5.76 1.49
CA LEU A 78 6.39 -7.00 0.81
C LEU A 78 5.92 -6.75 -0.62
N LYS A 79 5.25 -5.61 -0.85
CA LYS A 79 4.66 -5.28 -2.13
C LYS A 79 4.54 -3.79 -2.33
N ILE A 80 4.83 -3.35 -3.55
CA ILE A 80 4.48 -2.02 -4.05
C ILE A 80 3.98 -2.18 -5.48
N GLN A 81 2.82 -1.60 -5.77
CA GLN A 81 2.22 -1.70 -7.10
C GLN A 81 1.51 -0.39 -7.44
N VAL A 82 1.70 0.07 -8.67
CA VAL A 82 1.00 1.21 -9.27
C VAL A 82 0.22 0.68 -10.46
N ALA A 83 -1.05 1.05 -10.59
CA ALA A 83 -1.87 0.67 -11.72
C ALA A 83 -1.27 1.21 -13.02
N GLU A 84 -1.34 0.42 -14.09
CA GLU A 84 -0.67 0.65 -15.37
C GLU A 84 -0.89 2.07 -15.90
N LYS A 85 -2.14 2.54 -15.86
CA LYS A 85 -2.55 3.88 -16.31
C LYS A 85 -1.89 5.05 -15.54
N PHE A 86 -1.28 4.77 -14.40
CA PHE A 86 -0.60 5.75 -13.53
C PHE A 86 0.92 5.53 -13.45
N LYS A 87 1.49 4.56 -14.17
CA LYS A 87 2.94 4.33 -14.19
C LYS A 87 3.67 5.47 -14.90
N GLY A 88 4.96 5.63 -14.60
CA GLY A 88 5.82 6.68 -15.17
C GLY A 88 5.59 8.09 -14.63
N GLN A 89 4.70 8.27 -13.64
CA GLN A 89 4.30 9.58 -13.10
C GLN A 89 4.83 9.85 -11.68
N GLY A 90 5.71 8.99 -11.16
CA GLY A 90 6.29 9.13 -9.82
C GLY A 90 5.43 8.59 -8.66
N HIS A 91 4.24 8.05 -8.91
CA HIS A 91 3.35 7.55 -7.85
C HIS A 91 3.93 6.40 -7.01
N GLY A 92 4.83 5.58 -7.56
CA GLY A 92 5.54 4.57 -6.78
C GLY A 92 6.45 5.19 -5.73
N TYR A 93 7.15 6.27 -6.09
CA TYR A 93 7.97 7.03 -5.15
C TYR A 93 7.12 7.71 -4.08
N THR A 94 5.99 8.31 -4.47
CA THR A 94 5.02 8.89 -3.51
C THR A 94 4.49 7.83 -2.55
N LEU A 95 4.05 6.66 -3.05
CA LEU A 95 3.58 5.55 -2.23
C LEU A 95 4.61 5.11 -1.20
N LEU A 96 5.86 4.91 -1.64
CA LEU A 96 6.95 4.50 -0.76
C LEU A 96 7.19 5.54 0.34
N ASN A 97 7.52 6.78 -0.04
CA ASN A 97 7.84 7.85 0.92
C ASN A 97 6.72 8.13 1.91
N GLU A 98 5.48 8.27 1.44
CA GLU A 98 4.36 8.63 2.30
C GLU A 98 4.03 7.49 3.28
N SER A 99 4.12 6.22 2.83
CA SER A 99 3.90 5.08 3.73
C SER A 99 5.05 4.90 4.73
N GLU A 100 6.30 5.14 4.32
CA GLU A 100 7.45 5.19 5.24
C GLU A 100 7.29 6.29 6.29
N ASN A 101 6.89 7.51 5.90
CA ASN A 101 6.67 8.62 6.83
C ASN A 101 5.61 8.28 7.89
N LEU A 102 4.52 7.61 7.51
CA LEU A 102 3.53 7.11 8.45
C LEU A 102 4.11 6.05 9.39
N LEU A 103 4.97 5.16 8.90
CA LEU A 103 5.63 4.15 9.73
C LEU A 103 6.68 4.77 10.67
N ILE A 104 7.42 5.78 10.22
CA ILE A 104 8.36 6.54 11.06
C ILE A 104 7.62 7.19 12.22
N SER A 105 6.47 7.82 11.96
CA SER A 105 5.63 8.39 13.04
C SER A 105 5.12 7.35 14.04
N ASN A 106 5.15 6.06 13.66
CA ASN A 106 4.81 4.90 14.50
C ASN A 106 6.05 4.18 15.08
N ASN A 107 7.21 4.86 15.13
CA ASN A 107 8.47 4.39 15.72
C ASN A 107 9.21 3.28 14.93
N PHE A 108 8.90 3.07 13.65
CA PHE A 108 9.73 2.23 12.78
C PHE A 108 10.92 3.04 12.26
N LYS A 109 12.14 2.50 12.35
CA LYS A 109 13.40 3.19 12.02
C LYS A 109 14.18 2.53 10.89
N LYS A 110 13.86 1.28 10.58
CA LYS A 110 14.52 0.50 9.51
C LYS A 110 13.48 0.15 8.45
N PHE A 111 13.89 0.24 7.20
CA PHE A 111 13.08 -0.04 6.02
C PHE A 111 13.90 -0.92 5.07
N TYR A 112 13.32 -2.04 4.62
CA TYR A 112 13.92 -3.00 3.68
C TYR A 112 12.98 -3.29 2.52
#